data_AF-A0AA39MB51-F1
#
_entry.id   AF-A0AA39MB51-F1
#
_cell.length_a   1.000
_cell.length_b   1.000
_cell.length_c   1.000
_cell.angle_alpha   90.00
_cell.angle_beta   90.00
_cell.angle_gamma   90.00
#
_symmetry.space_group_name_H-M   'P 1'
#
loop_
_entity.id
_entity.type
_entity.pdbx_description
1 polymer ?
#
loop_
_entity_poly.entity_id
_entity_poly.type
_entity_poly.pdbx_seq_one_letter_code
_entity_poly.pdbx_strand_id
1 'polypeptide(L)'
;MPFFSPIAIYVSTFVCCATALLLNVTFVVVYVKRKPKDKKQFAVLLLVLVSHTLFDISCGTYTCYILASLYCDSWNLSMVFWSGNVFFSLMLTIIVGNCFMAIDRILAMRHPVLYNSKYSTYCQRVCVAFMAVSFLASFISVYMSMEAEPLSSPPAFNNMVNPVVLNDLSLVRTVCSMVNFVLTIFFLMEAKRFLKTQNNGHVTRSIRKTNQVVLCQVVAETFILVLPDLVTQSFNWKIKRIRRRLTLSRMFNFCHGRMGVGSGGGIGRSFG
;
A
#
# COMPACT_ATOMS: atom_id res chain seq x y z
N MET A 1 -0.25 -17.93 16.73
CA MET A 1 0.05 -18.91 15.66
C MET A 1 -0.52 -18.35 14.37
N PRO A 2 0.27 -18.19 13.30
CA PRO A 2 -0.31 -17.84 12.01
C PRO A 2 -1.19 -19.02 11.55
N PHE A 3 -2.45 -18.73 11.20
CA PHE A 3 -3.40 -19.74 10.73
C PHE A 3 -3.04 -20.31 9.34
N PHE A 4 -2.07 -19.72 8.64
CA PHE A 4 -1.68 -20.10 7.29
C PHE A 4 -0.16 -20.33 7.21
N SER A 5 0.22 -21.38 6.48
CA SER A 5 1.62 -21.61 6.09
C SER A 5 2.13 -20.45 5.22
N PRO A 6 3.37 -19.94 5.43
CA PRO A 6 3.97 -18.90 4.59
C PRO A 6 3.91 -19.24 3.10
N ILE A 7 4.12 -20.52 2.75
CA ILE A 7 4.06 -21.01 1.37
C ILE A 7 2.68 -20.75 0.77
N ALA A 8 1.61 -21.04 1.50
CA ALA A 8 0.24 -20.83 1.03
C ALA A 8 -0.04 -19.34 0.77
N ILE A 9 0.51 -18.45 1.60
CA ILE A 9 0.39 -17.00 1.42
C ILE A 9 1.07 -16.58 0.11
N TYR A 10 2.32 -16.98 -0.10
CA TYR A 10 3.05 -16.62 -1.32
C TYR A 10 2.44 -17.22 -2.59
N VAL A 11 1.97 -18.47 -2.56
CA VAL A 11 1.26 -19.08 -3.69
C VAL A 11 -0.02 -18.31 -4.01
N SER A 12 -0.82 -17.96 -2.99
CA SER A 12 -2.02 -17.16 -3.18
C SER A 12 -1.69 -15.78 -3.75
N THR A 13 -0.67 -15.10 -3.23
CA THR A 13 -0.21 -13.81 -3.74
C THR A 13 0.22 -13.91 -5.20
N PHE A 14 0.95 -14.96 -5.57
CA PHE A 14 1.38 -15.18 -6.96
C PHE A 14 0.17 -15.35 -7.90
N VAL A 15 -0.81 -16.17 -7.54
CA VAL A 15 -2.03 -16.36 -8.35
C VAL A 15 -2.82 -15.05 -8.48
N CYS A 16 -2.95 -14.29 -7.39
CA CYS A 16 -3.60 -12.98 -7.41
C CYS A 16 -2.84 -11.98 -8.31
N CYS A 17 -1.52 -11.87 -8.17
CA CYS A 17 -0.69 -10.96 -8.98
C CYS A 17 -0.70 -11.37 -10.46
N ALA A 18 -0.69 -12.68 -10.79
CA ALA A 18 -0.82 -13.16 -12.16
C ALA A 18 -2.19 -12.81 -12.77
N THR A 19 -3.27 -12.96 -12.00
CA THR A 19 -4.63 -12.62 -12.44
C THR A 19 -4.76 -11.11 -12.66
N ALA A 20 -4.27 -10.30 -11.73
CA ALA A 20 -4.26 -8.83 -11.84
C ALA A 20 -3.46 -8.37 -13.07
N LEU A 21 -2.27 -8.95 -13.28
CA LEU A 21 -1.43 -8.67 -14.43
C LEU A 21 -2.15 -8.98 -15.75
N LEU A 22 -2.81 -10.13 -15.85
CA LEU A 22 -3.58 -10.50 -17.05
C LEU A 22 -4.72 -9.51 -17.33
N LEU A 23 -5.44 -9.07 -16.30
CA LEU A 23 -6.51 -8.07 -16.42
C LEU A 23 -5.94 -6.72 -16.86
N ASN A 24 -4.84 -6.28 -16.24
CA ASN A 24 -4.18 -5.01 -16.55
C ASN A 24 -3.65 -4.99 -17.99
N VAL A 25 -2.95 -6.04 -18.43
CA VAL A 25 -2.46 -6.19 -19.80
C VAL A 25 -3.63 -6.22 -20.79
N THR A 26 -4.70 -6.97 -20.50
CA THR A 26 -5.89 -7.03 -21.36
C THR A 26 -6.52 -5.65 -21.52
N PHE A 27 -6.63 -4.88 -20.43
CA PHE A 27 -7.15 -3.52 -20.46
C PHE A 27 -6.26 -2.60 -21.31
N VAL A 28 -4.93 -2.65 -21.13
CA VAL A 28 -3.99 -1.87 -21.93
C VAL A 28 -4.13 -2.22 -23.42
N VAL A 29 -4.19 -3.50 -23.78
CA VAL A 29 -4.36 -3.95 -25.17
C VAL A 29 -5.68 -3.45 -25.76
N VAL A 30 -6.78 -3.56 -25.02
CA VAL A 30 -8.10 -3.07 -25.46
C VAL A 30 -8.07 -1.55 -25.64
N TYR A 31 -7.44 -0.83 -24.72
CA TYR A 31 -7.29 0.62 -24.77
C TYR A 31 -6.51 1.07 -26.02
N VAL A 32 -5.36 0.43 -26.29
CA VAL A 32 -4.53 0.71 -27.47
C VAL A 32 -5.28 0.40 -28.77
N LYS A 33 -6.01 -0.73 -28.82
CA LYS A 33 -6.78 -1.14 -30.02
C LYS A 33 -7.96 -0.21 -30.32
N ARG A 34 -8.65 0.31 -29.29
CA ARG A 34 -9.87 1.12 -29.49
C ARG A 34 -9.61 2.58 -29.89
N LYS A 35 -8.37 3.07 -29.84
CA LYS A 35 -7.96 4.46 -30.20
C LYS A 35 -9.03 5.50 -29.82
N PRO A 36 -9.29 5.73 -28.52
CA PRO A 36 -10.33 6.66 -28.10
C PRO A 36 -10.10 8.05 -28.71
N LYS A 37 -11.17 8.66 -29.23
CA LYS A 37 -11.13 10.00 -29.84
C LYS A 37 -10.61 11.06 -28.84
N ASP A 38 -10.91 10.87 -27.55
CA ASP A 38 -10.52 11.77 -26.46
C ASP A 38 -9.38 11.20 -25.60
N LYS A 39 -8.17 11.13 -26.19
CA LYS A 39 -6.97 10.54 -25.52
C LYS A 39 -6.60 11.23 -24.19
N LYS A 40 -6.90 12.53 -24.04
CA LYS A 40 -6.46 13.34 -22.89
C LYS A 40 -7.12 12.90 -21.58
N GLN A 41 -8.42 12.61 -21.59
CA GLN A 41 -9.18 12.27 -20.38
C GLN A 41 -8.74 10.95 -19.73
N PHE A 42 -8.09 10.08 -20.51
CA PHE A 42 -7.65 8.76 -20.04
C PHE A 42 -6.16 8.71 -19.70
N ALA A 43 -5.42 9.82 -19.84
CA ALA A 43 -3.97 9.82 -19.67
C ALA A 43 -3.55 9.47 -18.22
N VAL A 44 -4.21 10.06 -17.22
CA VAL A 44 -3.96 9.76 -15.79
C VAL A 44 -4.37 8.32 -15.47
N LEU A 45 -5.52 7.86 -15.98
CA LEU A 45 -5.97 6.49 -15.81
C LEU A 45 -4.95 5.49 -16.37
N LEU A 46 -4.47 5.72 -17.59
CA LEU A 46 -3.47 4.88 -18.24
C LEU A 46 -2.14 4.88 -17.47
N LEU A 47 -1.71 6.04 -16.98
CA LEU A 47 -0.48 6.16 -16.17
C LEU A 47 -0.56 5.29 -14.90
N VAL A 48 -1.67 5.40 -14.16
CA VAL A 48 -1.86 4.62 -12.94
C VAL A 48 -1.97 3.13 -13.27
N LEU A 49 -2.66 2.76 -14.35
CA LEU A 49 -2.75 1.38 -14.81
C LEU A 49 -1.38 0.77 -15.19
N VAL A 50 -0.53 1.53 -15.90
CA VAL A 50 0.84 1.12 -16.18
C VAL A 50 1.62 0.92 -14.88
N SER A 51 1.43 1.79 -13.91
CA SER A 51 2.08 1.68 -12.60
C SER A 51 1.61 0.44 -11.81
N HIS A 52 0.31 0.12 -11.86
CA HIS A 52 -0.24 -1.15 -11.34
C HIS A 52 0.38 -2.36 -12.05
N THR A 53 0.53 -2.30 -13.38
CA THR A 53 1.17 -3.37 -14.15
C THR A 53 2.63 -3.59 -13.70
N LEU A 54 3.39 -2.51 -13.51
CA LEU A 54 4.78 -2.58 -13.02
C LEU A 54 4.85 -3.16 -11.61
N PHE A 55 3.91 -2.80 -10.74
CA PHE A 55 3.81 -3.36 -9.40
C PHE A 55 3.45 -4.84 -9.42
N ASP A 56 2.50 -5.28 -10.24
CA ASP A 56 2.14 -6.71 -10.34
C ASP A 56 3.32 -7.54 -10.85
N ILE A 57 4.09 -7.01 -11.80
CA ILE A 57 5.34 -7.63 -12.26
C ILE A 57 6.34 -7.72 -11.11
N SER A 58 6.56 -6.63 -10.37
CA SER A 58 7.48 -6.60 -9.22
C SER A 58 7.04 -7.51 -8.07
N CYS A 59 5.73 -7.57 -7.79
CA CYS A 59 5.11 -8.51 -6.85
C CYS A 59 5.39 -9.95 -7.28
N GLY A 60 5.14 -10.26 -8.55
CA GLY A 60 5.32 -11.57 -9.12
C GLY A 60 6.78 -12.03 -9.07
N THR A 61 7.73 -11.15 -9.44
CA THR A 61 9.16 -11.47 -9.38
C THR A 61 9.64 -11.69 -7.95
N TYR A 62 9.29 -10.80 -7.02
CA TYR A 62 9.63 -10.98 -5.60
C TYR A 62 9.04 -12.27 -5.02
N THR A 63 7.75 -12.53 -5.27
CA THR A 63 7.05 -13.71 -4.75
C THR A 63 7.60 -15.01 -5.35
N CYS A 64 7.84 -15.02 -6.67
CA CYS A 64 8.44 -16.16 -7.35
C CYS A 64 9.84 -16.47 -6.80
N TYR A 65 10.61 -15.43 -6.50
CA TYR A 65 11.95 -15.58 -5.96
C TYR A 65 11.95 -16.13 -4.53
N ILE A 66 11.05 -15.64 -3.67
CA ILE A 66 10.87 -16.19 -2.31
C ILE A 66 10.35 -17.63 -2.34
N LEU A 67 9.45 -17.97 -3.26
CA LEU A 67 9.02 -19.35 -3.44
C LEU A 67 10.18 -20.24 -3.89
N ALA A 68 10.96 -19.81 -4.87
CA ALA A 68 12.13 -20.54 -5.34
C ALA A 68 13.16 -20.76 -4.23
N SER A 69 13.42 -19.74 -3.39
CA SER A 69 14.35 -19.89 -2.26
C SER A 69 13.84 -20.86 -1.19
N LEU A 70 12.54 -20.93 -0.97
CA LEU A 70 11.92 -21.89 -0.05
C LEU A 70 11.94 -23.33 -0.57
N TYR A 71 11.94 -23.55 -1.89
CA TYR A 71 11.96 -24.89 -2.48
C TYR A 71 13.37 -25.42 -2.77
N CYS A 72 14.29 -24.56 -3.19
CA CYS A 72 15.62 -24.98 -3.62
C CYS A 72 16.69 -24.86 -2.52
N ASP A 73 16.35 -24.32 -1.35
CA ASP A 73 17.26 -23.95 -0.25
C ASP A 73 18.45 -23.03 -0.64
N SER A 74 18.48 -22.59 -1.91
CA SER A 74 19.47 -21.66 -2.44
C SER A 74 18.86 -20.26 -2.52
N TRP A 75 19.52 -19.27 -1.93
CA TRP A 75 19.10 -17.89 -2.01
C TRP A 75 20.29 -16.95 -2.21
N ASN A 76 20.05 -15.89 -2.97
CA ASN A 76 20.94 -14.76 -3.17
C ASN A 76 20.34 -13.52 -2.48
N LEU A 77 21.10 -12.99 -1.51
CA LEU A 77 20.73 -11.83 -0.69
C LEU A 77 20.38 -10.60 -1.54
N SER A 78 21.21 -10.30 -2.54
CA SER A 78 21.03 -9.13 -3.39
C SER A 78 19.72 -9.18 -4.16
N MET A 79 19.33 -10.36 -4.65
CA MET A 79 18.07 -10.52 -5.38
C MET A 79 16.85 -10.35 -4.47
N VAL A 80 16.86 -10.89 -3.24
CA VAL A 80 15.77 -10.65 -2.25
C VAL A 80 15.64 -9.15 -1.99
N PHE A 81 16.78 -8.49 -1.75
CA PHE A 81 16.82 -7.08 -1.42
C PHE A 81 16.28 -6.19 -2.54
N TRP A 82 16.83 -6.31 -3.75
CA TRP A 82 16.46 -5.43 -4.86
C TRP A 82 15.01 -5.64 -5.31
N SER A 83 14.56 -6.89 -5.39
CA SER A 83 13.16 -7.18 -5.74
C SER A 83 12.20 -6.68 -4.66
N GLY A 84 12.51 -6.89 -3.39
CA GLY A 84 11.74 -6.36 -2.27
C GLY A 84 11.72 -4.82 -2.27
N ASN A 85 12.86 -4.16 -2.48
CA ASN A 85 12.94 -2.69 -2.46
C ASN A 85 12.09 -2.07 -3.57
N VAL A 86 12.17 -2.60 -4.79
CA VAL A 86 11.33 -2.14 -5.91
C VAL A 86 9.85 -2.38 -5.61
N PHE A 87 9.48 -3.56 -5.10
CA PHE A 87 8.11 -3.89 -4.73
C PHE A 87 7.54 -2.94 -3.68
N PHE A 88 8.26 -2.71 -2.58
CA PHE A 88 7.82 -1.81 -1.50
C PHE A 88 7.75 -0.34 -1.96
N SER A 89 8.67 0.08 -2.81
CA SER A 89 8.68 1.44 -3.37
C SER A 89 7.48 1.67 -4.30
N LEU A 90 7.20 0.73 -5.21
CA LEU A 90 6.04 0.79 -6.10
C LEU A 90 4.70 0.77 -5.35
N MET A 91 4.65 0.08 -4.20
CA MET A 91 3.45 0.04 -3.37
C MET A 91 3.02 1.44 -2.91
N LEU A 92 3.97 2.29 -2.47
CA LEU A 92 3.64 3.67 -2.10
C LEU A 92 3.25 4.48 -3.35
N THR A 93 3.98 4.30 -4.45
CA THR A 93 3.73 4.99 -5.72
C THR A 93 2.32 4.76 -6.24
N ILE A 94 1.79 3.54 -6.12
CA ILE A 94 0.40 3.22 -6.50
C ILE A 94 -0.60 3.97 -5.67
N ILE A 95 -0.41 4.03 -4.35
CA ILE A 95 -1.37 4.70 -3.47
C ILE A 95 -1.42 6.19 -3.78
N VAL A 96 -0.25 6.81 -4.03
CA VAL A 96 -0.17 8.19 -4.51
C VAL A 96 -0.90 8.34 -5.86
N GLY A 97 -0.65 7.44 -6.81
CA GLY A 97 -1.34 7.43 -8.11
C GLY A 97 -2.86 7.31 -7.99
N ASN A 98 -3.35 6.49 -7.08
CA ASN A 98 -4.79 6.33 -6.81
C ASN A 98 -5.41 7.61 -6.25
N CYS A 99 -4.72 8.32 -5.35
CA CYS A 99 -5.17 9.64 -4.87
C CYS A 99 -5.32 10.62 -6.04
N PHE A 100 -4.33 10.69 -6.93
CA PHE A 100 -4.38 11.57 -8.10
C PHE A 100 -5.46 11.15 -9.09
N MET A 101 -5.72 9.85 -9.28
CA MET A 101 -6.83 9.37 -10.10
C MET A 101 -8.17 9.83 -9.54
N ALA A 102 -8.37 9.78 -8.22
CA ALA A 102 -9.60 10.26 -7.58
C ALA A 102 -9.76 11.78 -7.77
N ILE A 103 -8.69 12.56 -7.57
CA ILE A 103 -8.68 14.01 -7.78
C ILE A 103 -8.99 14.36 -9.25
N ASP A 104 -8.34 13.69 -10.20
CA ASP A 104 -8.53 13.87 -11.64
C ASP A 104 -10.01 13.67 -12.02
N ARG A 105 -10.63 12.60 -11.51
CA ARG A 105 -12.05 12.32 -11.74
C ARG A 105 -12.99 13.35 -11.11
N ILE A 106 -12.69 13.82 -9.88
CA ILE A 106 -13.46 14.89 -9.24
C ILE A 106 -13.39 16.18 -10.07
N LEU A 107 -12.20 16.53 -10.56
CA LEU A 107 -12.00 17.71 -11.42
C LEU A 107 -12.76 17.58 -12.75
N ALA A 108 -12.70 16.41 -13.39
CA ALA A 108 -13.43 16.13 -14.62
C ALA A 108 -14.95 16.25 -14.43
N MET A 109 -15.49 15.81 -13.29
CA MET A 109 -16.92 15.92 -12.96
C MET A 109 -17.36 17.35 -12.62
N ARG A 110 -16.55 18.09 -11.85
CA ARG A 110 -16.91 19.47 -11.43
C ARG A 110 -16.74 20.51 -12.54
N HIS A 111 -15.71 20.37 -13.37
CA HIS A 111 -15.35 21.38 -14.37
C HIS A 111 -15.01 20.77 -15.73
N PRO A 112 -15.97 20.13 -16.42
CA PRO A 112 -15.70 19.38 -17.65
C PRO A 112 -15.06 20.22 -18.78
N VAL A 113 -15.47 21.49 -18.92
CA VAL A 113 -14.95 22.40 -19.97
C VAL A 113 -13.50 22.79 -19.69
N LEU A 114 -13.19 23.26 -18.48
CA LEU A 114 -11.83 23.65 -18.08
C LEU A 114 -10.88 22.44 -18.04
N TYR A 115 -11.42 21.27 -17.66
CA TYR A 115 -10.67 20.02 -17.59
C TYR A 115 -10.12 19.62 -18.96
N ASN A 116 -10.95 19.65 -20.00
CA ASN A 116 -10.54 19.28 -21.36
C ASN A 116 -9.50 20.26 -21.97
N SER A 117 -9.54 21.52 -21.53
CA SER A 117 -8.63 22.56 -22.04
C SER A 117 -7.26 22.54 -21.35
N LYS A 118 -7.21 22.59 -20.01
CA LYS A 118 -5.96 22.85 -19.26
C LYS A 118 -5.68 21.86 -18.13
N TYR A 119 -6.69 21.47 -17.34
CA TYR A 119 -6.41 20.74 -16.09
C TYR A 119 -5.93 19.30 -16.30
N SER A 120 -6.36 18.61 -17.36
CA SER A 120 -5.93 17.23 -17.62
C SER A 120 -4.40 17.10 -17.73
N THR A 121 -3.74 17.95 -18.53
CA THR A 121 -2.27 17.93 -18.68
C THR A 121 -1.55 18.32 -17.39
N TYR A 122 -2.09 19.31 -16.66
CA TYR A 122 -1.50 19.73 -15.39
C TYR A 122 -1.59 18.62 -14.35
N CYS A 123 -2.76 18.02 -14.17
CA CYS A 123 -2.99 16.91 -13.25
C CYS A 123 -2.08 15.73 -13.57
N GLN A 124 -1.93 15.38 -14.86
CA GLN A 124 -1.01 14.33 -15.29
C GLN A 124 0.44 14.64 -14.91
N ARG A 125 0.96 15.84 -15.18
CA ARG A 125 2.34 16.21 -14.86
C ARG A 125 2.60 16.18 -13.35
N VAL A 126 1.66 16.71 -12.56
CA VAL A 126 1.74 16.68 -11.11
C VAL A 126 1.70 15.24 -10.61
N CYS A 127 0.78 14.41 -11.13
CA CYS A 127 0.71 12.99 -10.80
C CYS A 127 2.03 12.27 -11.06
N VAL A 128 2.63 12.42 -12.25
CA VAL A 128 3.93 11.82 -12.60
C VAL A 128 5.02 12.28 -11.64
N ALA A 129 5.10 13.59 -11.34
CA ALA A 129 6.10 14.14 -10.44
C ALA A 129 5.97 13.54 -9.03
N PHE A 130 4.76 13.50 -8.47
CA PHE A 130 4.53 12.94 -7.14
C PHE A 130 4.77 11.43 -7.10
N MET A 131 4.38 10.70 -8.13
CA MET A 131 4.66 9.26 -8.25
C MET A 131 6.17 9.00 -8.27
N ALA A 132 6.92 9.74 -9.10
CA ALA A 132 8.38 9.62 -9.18
C ALA A 132 9.06 9.98 -7.84
N VAL A 133 8.66 11.08 -7.21
CA VAL A 133 9.20 11.49 -5.90
C VAL A 133 8.89 10.45 -4.83
N SER A 134 7.67 9.90 -4.79
CA SER A 134 7.30 8.86 -3.82
C SER A 134 8.08 7.56 -4.02
N PHE A 135 8.35 7.18 -5.28
CA PHE A 135 9.16 6.02 -5.62
C PHE A 135 10.60 6.23 -5.15
N LEU A 136 11.23 7.32 -5.56
CA LEU A 136 12.63 7.63 -5.23
C LEU A 136 12.84 7.79 -3.73
N ALA A 137 11.93 8.50 -3.04
CA ALA A 137 12.01 8.67 -1.59
C ALA A 137 11.95 7.31 -0.88
N SER A 138 10.98 6.45 -1.25
CA SER A 138 10.87 5.10 -0.66
C SER A 138 12.11 4.26 -0.96
N PHE A 139 12.55 4.25 -2.21
CA PHE A 139 13.66 3.45 -2.69
C PHE A 139 14.97 3.81 -1.98
N ILE A 140 15.26 5.11 -1.87
CA ILE A 140 16.45 5.62 -1.18
C ILE A 140 16.33 5.37 0.33
N SER A 141 15.18 5.62 0.95
CA SER A 141 14.99 5.37 2.38
C SER A 141 15.24 3.91 2.74
N VAL A 142 14.72 2.95 1.96
CA VAL A 142 14.96 1.53 2.20
C VAL A 142 16.41 1.15 1.87
N TYR A 143 16.97 1.67 0.78
CA TYR A 143 18.37 1.44 0.41
C TYR A 143 19.34 1.83 1.52
N MET A 144 19.19 3.03 2.09
CA MET A 144 20.02 3.53 3.19
C MET A 144 19.82 2.77 4.50
N SER A 145 18.77 1.95 4.60
CA SER A 145 18.39 1.22 5.81
C SER A 145 18.70 -0.28 5.73
N MET A 146 19.50 -0.69 4.75
CA MET A 146 19.93 -2.08 4.58
C MET A 146 20.82 -2.52 5.75
N GLU A 147 20.45 -3.63 6.39
CA GLU A 147 21.27 -4.28 7.42
C GLU A 147 22.19 -5.33 6.78
N ALA A 148 23.43 -5.44 7.28
CA ALA A 148 24.47 -6.26 6.66
C ALA A 148 24.26 -7.78 6.85
N GLU A 149 23.59 -8.19 7.93
CA GLU A 149 23.43 -9.60 8.29
C GLU A 149 21.95 -9.96 8.51
N PRO A 150 21.40 -10.92 7.73
CA PRO A 150 20.02 -11.35 7.93
C PRO A 150 19.87 -12.19 9.20
N LEU A 151 18.88 -11.87 10.02
CA LEU A 151 18.58 -12.61 11.25
C LEU A 151 18.01 -14.03 11.04
N SER A 152 17.57 -14.38 9.83
CA SER A 152 16.88 -15.65 9.55
C SER A 152 17.16 -16.17 8.14
N SER A 153 17.29 -17.49 7.99
CA SER A 153 17.36 -18.17 6.69
C SER A 153 16.03 -18.93 6.41
N PRO A 154 15.35 -18.71 5.27
CA PRO A 154 15.66 -17.72 4.24
C PRO A 154 15.30 -16.29 4.70
N PRO A 155 16.05 -15.26 4.27
CA PRO A 155 15.78 -13.90 4.68
C PRO A 155 14.51 -13.39 4.00
N ALA A 156 13.50 -13.03 4.81
CA ALA A 156 12.42 -12.18 4.35
C ALA A 156 12.95 -10.75 4.22
N PHE A 157 12.46 -9.99 3.23
CA PHE A 157 12.86 -8.59 3.02
C PHE A 157 12.76 -7.74 4.30
N ASN A 158 11.72 -7.97 5.12
CA ASN A 158 11.52 -7.25 6.37
C ASN A 158 12.62 -7.47 7.42
N ASN A 159 13.40 -8.54 7.28
CA ASN A 159 14.52 -8.88 8.17
C ASN A 159 15.86 -8.33 7.66
N MET A 160 15.86 -7.68 6.49
CA MET A 160 17.05 -7.11 5.86
C MET A 160 17.08 -5.58 5.92
N VAL A 161 16.01 -4.97 6.42
CA VAL A 161 15.81 -3.52 6.45
C VAL A 161 15.47 -3.12 7.87
N ASN A 162 16.04 -2.01 8.33
CA ASN A 162 15.77 -1.49 9.65
C ASN A 162 14.24 -1.37 9.90
N PRO A 163 13.72 -2.00 10.96
CA PRO A 163 12.28 -2.04 11.23
C PRO A 163 11.67 -0.66 11.51
N VAL A 164 12.48 0.33 11.91
CA VAL A 164 12.02 1.72 12.10
C VAL A 164 11.60 2.31 10.76
N VAL A 165 12.42 2.19 9.72
CA VAL A 165 12.13 2.74 8.39
C VAL A 165 10.96 2.03 7.73
N LEU A 166 10.84 0.72 7.88
CA LEU A 166 9.66 -0.02 7.43
C LEU A 166 8.38 0.43 8.16
N ASN A 167 8.46 0.69 9.46
CA ASN A 167 7.33 1.20 10.24
C ASN A 167 6.93 2.61 9.80
N ASP A 168 7.90 3.47 9.48
CA ASP A 168 7.64 4.84 9.01
C ASP A 168 7.03 4.84 7.61
N LEU A 169 7.55 4.03 6.68
CA LEU A 169 6.95 3.84 5.36
C LEU A 169 5.53 3.26 5.47
N SER A 170 5.32 2.29 6.36
CA SER A 170 3.98 1.76 6.64
C SER A 170 3.05 2.86 7.17
N LEU A 171 3.52 3.76 8.02
CA LEU A 171 2.72 4.89 8.53
C LEU A 171 2.37 5.85 7.40
N VAL A 172 3.33 6.24 6.56
CA VAL A 172 3.08 7.09 5.39
C VAL A 172 2.04 6.44 4.46
N ARG A 173 2.21 5.15 4.18
CA ARG A 173 1.26 4.35 3.39
C ARG A 173 -0.15 4.38 3.96
N THR A 174 -0.26 4.26 5.28
CA THR A 174 -1.53 4.34 6.02
C THR A 174 -2.20 5.68 5.81
N VAL A 175 -1.46 6.76 6.03
CA VAL A 175 -1.97 8.13 5.92
C VAL A 175 -2.44 8.39 4.49
N CYS A 176 -1.64 8.02 3.49
CA CYS A 176 -2.03 8.15 2.09
C CYS A 176 -3.28 7.31 1.76
N SER A 177 -3.40 6.10 2.31
CA SER A 177 -4.59 5.25 2.10
C SER A 177 -5.84 5.82 2.75
N MET A 178 -5.73 6.44 3.93
CA MET A 178 -6.83 7.18 4.56
C MET A 178 -7.26 8.39 3.73
N VAL A 179 -6.30 9.15 3.20
CA VAL A 179 -6.59 10.26 2.28
C VAL A 179 -7.29 9.75 1.02
N ASN A 180 -6.80 8.66 0.42
CA ASN A 180 -7.42 8.03 -0.74
C ASN A 180 -8.86 7.59 -0.47
N PHE A 181 -9.13 7.04 0.72
CA PHE A 181 -10.47 6.66 1.16
C PHE A 181 -11.41 7.86 1.24
N VAL A 182 -10.96 8.95 1.86
CA VAL A 182 -11.74 10.20 1.97
C VAL A 182 -12.01 10.78 0.58
N LEU A 183 -10.99 10.85 -0.29
CA LEU A 183 -11.14 11.30 -1.68
C LEU A 183 -12.14 10.43 -2.45
N THR A 184 -12.11 9.13 -2.22
CA THR A 184 -13.07 8.19 -2.82
C THR A 184 -14.49 8.49 -2.36
N ILE A 185 -14.74 8.72 -1.07
CA ILE A 185 -16.06 9.12 -0.58
C ILE A 185 -16.51 10.41 -1.26
N PHE A 186 -15.66 11.43 -1.35
CA PHE A 186 -15.97 12.67 -2.06
C PHE A 186 -16.31 12.44 -3.53
N PHE A 187 -15.54 11.60 -4.22
CA PHE A 187 -15.82 11.18 -5.58
C PHE A 187 -17.19 10.50 -5.71
N LEU A 188 -17.53 9.56 -4.81
CA LEU A 188 -18.83 8.87 -4.82
C LEU A 188 -19.98 9.86 -4.59
N MET A 189 -19.81 10.85 -3.71
CA MET A 189 -20.80 11.90 -3.47
C MET A 189 -21.03 12.77 -4.70
N GLU A 190 -19.94 13.22 -5.35
CA GLU A 190 -20.05 14.02 -6.58
C GLU A 190 -20.60 13.21 -7.76
N ALA A 191 -20.21 11.93 -7.89
CA ALA A 191 -20.77 11.04 -8.91
C ALA A 191 -22.28 10.85 -8.72
N LYS A 192 -22.75 10.68 -7.48
CA LYS A 192 -24.19 10.61 -7.17
C LYS A 192 -24.91 11.92 -7.51
N ARG A 193 -24.32 13.06 -7.16
CA ARG A 193 -24.88 14.39 -7.49
C ARG A 193 -24.96 14.57 -9.01
N PHE A 194 -23.90 14.26 -9.75
CA PHE A 194 -23.84 14.33 -11.20
C PHE A 194 -24.90 13.45 -11.87
N LEU A 195 -25.05 12.20 -11.42
CA LEU A 195 -26.07 11.28 -11.92
C LEU A 195 -27.50 11.77 -11.64
N LYS A 196 -27.75 12.38 -10.46
CA LYS A 196 -29.06 12.97 -10.14
C LYS A 196 -29.41 14.13 -11.06
N THR A 197 -28.44 15.00 -11.35
CA THR A 197 -28.63 16.13 -12.28
C THR A 197 -28.89 15.66 -13.71
N GLN A 198 -28.21 14.60 -14.17
CA GLN A 198 -28.40 14.08 -15.53
C GLN A 198 -29.71 13.29 -15.73
N ASN A 199 -30.36 12.80 -14.67
CA ASN A 199 -31.59 12.02 -14.79
C ASN A 199 -32.77 12.80 -15.40
N ASN A 200 -32.69 14.13 -15.46
CA ASN A 200 -33.72 15.00 -16.05
C ASN A 200 -33.50 15.27 -17.55
N GLY A 201 -32.41 14.79 -18.15
CA GLY A 201 -32.10 14.97 -19.57
C GLY A 201 -32.23 13.67 -20.37
N HIS A 202 -32.93 13.72 -21.52
CA HIS A 202 -33.15 12.58 -22.43
C HIS A 202 -31.86 12.09 -23.14
N VAL A 203 -30.74 12.77 -22.92
CA VAL A 203 -29.46 12.56 -23.60
C VAL A 203 -28.48 12.00 -22.57
N THR A 204 -28.23 10.67 -22.61
CA THR A 204 -26.95 9.96 -22.27
C THR A 204 -27.06 8.61 -21.54
N ARG A 205 -27.81 7.63 -22.09
CA ARG A 205 -27.70 6.22 -21.64
C ARG A 205 -26.26 5.66 -21.67
N SER A 206 -25.44 6.11 -22.61
CA SER A 206 -24.04 5.67 -22.75
C SER A 206 -23.14 6.20 -21.63
N ILE A 207 -23.22 7.50 -21.29
CA ILE A 207 -22.41 8.10 -20.21
C ILE A 207 -22.74 7.47 -18.86
N ARG A 208 -24.03 7.18 -18.61
CA ARG A 208 -24.46 6.51 -17.37
C ARG A 208 -23.80 5.15 -17.18
N LYS A 209 -23.72 4.31 -18.23
CA LYS A 209 -23.08 2.99 -18.15
C LYS A 209 -21.58 3.12 -17.84
N THR A 210 -20.88 4.03 -18.51
CA THR A 210 -19.44 4.27 -18.25
C THR A 210 -19.21 4.75 -16.82
N ASN A 211 -20.01 5.71 -16.34
CA ASN A 211 -19.89 6.22 -14.97
C ASN A 211 -20.20 5.14 -13.92
N GLN A 212 -21.13 4.24 -14.20
CA GLN A 212 -21.44 3.12 -13.30
C GLN A 212 -20.29 2.11 -13.22
N VAL A 213 -19.64 1.79 -14.34
CA VAL A 213 -18.46 0.90 -14.34
C VAL A 213 -17.34 1.52 -13.52
N VAL A 214 -17.08 2.82 -13.71
CA VAL A 214 -16.07 3.55 -12.93
C VAL A 214 -16.41 3.55 -11.44
N LEU A 215 -17.68 3.75 -11.09
CA LEU A 215 -18.15 3.70 -9.70
C LEU A 215 -17.89 2.32 -9.08
N CYS A 216 -18.30 1.24 -9.77
CA CYS A 216 -18.07 -0.12 -9.31
C CYS A 216 -16.58 -0.42 -9.15
N GLN A 217 -15.74 0.05 -10.07
CA GLN A 217 -14.28 -0.10 -9.98
C GLN A 217 -13.72 0.59 -8.73
N VAL A 218 -14.08 1.85 -8.49
CA VAL A 218 -13.61 2.60 -7.31
C VAL A 218 -14.05 1.97 -6.00
N VAL A 219 -15.31 1.51 -5.96
CA VAL A 219 -15.85 0.81 -4.80
C VAL A 219 -15.09 -0.51 -4.57
N ALA A 220 -14.87 -1.30 -5.63
CA ALA A 220 -14.11 -2.54 -5.54
C ALA A 220 -12.67 -2.30 -5.08
N GLU A 221 -11.96 -1.32 -5.66
CA GLU A 221 -10.61 -0.94 -5.23
C GLU A 221 -10.58 -0.54 -3.75
N THR A 222 -11.58 0.19 -3.27
CA THR A 222 -11.69 0.58 -1.86
C THR A 222 -11.87 -0.63 -0.93
N PHE A 223 -12.78 -1.54 -1.27
CA PHE A 223 -13.06 -2.71 -0.44
C PHE A 223 -11.94 -3.75 -0.50
N ILE A 224 -11.29 -3.92 -1.64
CA ILE A 224 -10.26 -4.96 -1.85
C ILE A 224 -8.89 -4.49 -1.39
N LEU A 225 -8.52 -3.22 -1.61
CA LEU A 225 -7.17 -2.72 -1.30
C LEU A 225 -7.10 -1.97 0.03
N VAL A 226 -8.02 -1.03 0.26
CA VAL A 226 -7.93 -0.14 1.43
C VAL A 226 -8.39 -0.84 2.70
N LEU A 227 -9.51 -1.55 2.64
CA LEU A 227 -10.11 -2.15 3.83
C LEU A 227 -9.19 -3.19 4.50
N PRO A 228 -8.54 -4.14 3.78
CA PRO A 228 -7.65 -5.11 4.42
C PRO A 228 -6.40 -4.48 5.03
N ASP A 229 -5.84 -3.42 4.43
CA ASP A 229 -4.68 -2.71 5.00
C ASP A 229 -5.07 -2.00 6.31
N LEU A 230 -6.22 -1.31 6.32
CA LEU A 230 -6.75 -0.67 7.54
C LEU A 230 -7.03 -1.68 8.65
N VAL A 231 -7.60 -2.82 8.31
CA VAL A 231 -7.86 -3.92 9.27
C VAL A 231 -6.54 -4.45 9.83
N THR A 232 -5.59 -4.79 8.96
CA THR A 232 -4.27 -5.33 9.35
C THR A 232 -3.53 -4.39 10.28
N GLN A 233 -3.53 -3.09 9.97
CA GLN A 233 -2.87 -2.09 10.80
C GLN A 233 -3.60 -1.83 12.11
N SER A 234 -4.93 -1.82 12.11
CA SER A 234 -5.72 -1.69 13.34
C SER A 234 -5.40 -2.83 14.31
N PHE A 235 -5.26 -4.05 13.79
CA PHE A 235 -4.80 -5.20 14.57
C PHE A 235 -3.36 -5.03 15.06
N ASN A 236 -2.42 -4.65 14.18
CA ASN A 236 -1.02 -4.44 14.57
C ASN A 236 -0.87 -3.35 15.64
N TRP A 237 -1.62 -2.26 15.54
CA TRP A 237 -1.60 -1.19 16.53
C TRP A 237 -2.13 -1.64 17.88
N LYS A 238 -3.23 -2.42 17.88
CA LYS A 238 -3.79 -3.00 19.10
C LYS A 238 -2.78 -3.94 19.78
N ILE A 239 -2.11 -4.79 19.02
CA ILE A 239 -1.06 -5.70 19.52
C ILE A 239 0.13 -4.91 20.08
N LYS A 240 0.63 -3.91 19.35
CA LYS A 240 1.75 -3.05 19.81
C LYS A 240 1.40 -2.31 21.10
N ARG A 241 0.15 -1.83 21.23
CA ARG A 241 -0.35 -1.19 22.45
C ARG A 241 -0.41 -2.17 23.63
N ILE A 242 -0.86 -3.41 23.41
CA ILE A 242 -0.87 -4.45 24.45
C ILE A 242 0.55 -4.79 24.89
N ARG A 243 1.48 -4.98 23.95
CA ARG A 243 2.89 -5.27 24.25
C ARG A 243 3.54 -4.17 25.08
N ARG A 244 3.31 -2.89 24.74
CA ARG A 244 3.80 -1.74 25.54
C ARG A 244 3.26 -1.75 26.97
N ARG A 245 1.97 -2.06 27.16
CA ARG A 245 1.38 -2.17 28.50
C ARG A 245 2.04 -3.29 29.31
N LEU A 246 2.26 -4.46 28.72
CA LEU A 246 2.93 -5.58 29.39
C LEU A 246 4.39 -5.24 29.77
N THR A 247 5.13 -4.55 28.90
CA THR A 247 6.51 -4.10 29.23
C THR A 247 6.51 -3.11 30.39
N LEU A 248 5.58 -2.14 30.39
CA LEU A 248 5.44 -1.19 31.50
C LEU A 248 5.05 -1.89 32.80
N SER A 249 4.12 -2.86 32.76
CA SER A 249 3.76 -3.65 33.95
C SER A 249 4.94 -4.48 34.48
N ARG A 250 5.79 -5.04 33.60
CA ARG A 250 7.01 -5.75 34.03
C ARG A 250 8.03 -4.83 34.67
N MET A 251 8.23 -3.62 34.13
CA MET A 251 9.10 -2.61 34.74
C MET A 251 8.57 -2.17 36.11
N PHE A 252 7.26 -1.99 36.25
CA PHE A 252 6.63 -1.63 37.53
C PHE A 252 6.80 -2.72 38.60
N ASN A 253 6.58 -3.99 38.24
CA ASN A 253 6.80 -5.12 39.15
C ASN A 253 8.27 -5.30 39.53
N PHE A 254 9.20 -5.03 38.61
CA PHE A 254 10.64 -5.07 38.90
C PHE A 254 11.05 -3.99 39.90
N CYS A 255 10.50 -2.77 39.79
CA CYS A 255 10.74 -1.69 40.75
C CYS A 255 10.16 -2.01 42.14
N HIS A 256 8.95 -2.60 42.22
CA HIS A 256 8.35 -2.98 43.50
C HIS A 256 9.06 -4.16 44.17
N GLY A 257 9.50 -5.16 43.41
CA GLY A 257 10.23 -6.30 43.96
C GLY A 257 11.58 -5.94 44.60
N ARG A 258 12.22 -4.86 44.15
CA ARG A 258 13.53 -4.42 44.68
C ARG A 258 13.43 -3.62 45.98
N MET A 259 12.29 -3.02 46.30
CA MET A 259 12.09 -2.29 47.56
C MET A 259 11.77 -3.21 48.76
N GLY A 260 11.43 -4.49 48.52
CA GLY A 260 11.02 -5.43 49.57
C GLY A 260 12.11 -6.30 50.19
N VAL A 261 13.35 -6.29 49.68
CA VAL A 261 14.42 -7.24 50.09
C VAL A 261 15.55 -6.58 50.92
N GLY A 262 15.36 -5.33 51.34
CA GLY A 262 16.40 -4.51 52.00
C GLY A 262 16.15 -4.18 53.47
N SER A 263 15.48 -5.03 54.26
CA SER A 263 15.31 -4.78 55.70
C SER A 263 15.43 -6.07 56.51
N GLY A 264 16.66 -6.59 56.55
CA GLY A 264 17.06 -7.76 57.33
C GLY A 264 18.55 -7.75 57.63
N GLY A 265 19.13 -6.57 57.86
CA GLY A 265 20.50 -6.43 58.33
C GLY A 265 20.58 -6.85 59.79
N GLY A 266 21.04 -8.07 60.02
CA GLY A 266 21.25 -8.64 61.35
C GLY A 266 22.29 -7.85 62.14
N ILE A 267 21.87 -7.39 63.32
CA ILE A 267 22.75 -6.91 64.39
C ILE A 267 23.36 -8.16 65.03
N GLY A 268 24.52 -8.59 64.52
CA GLY A 268 25.37 -9.58 65.16
C GLY A 268 26.18 -8.95 66.28
N ARG A 269 25.78 -9.21 67.53
CA ARG A 269 26.54 -8.88 68.75
C ARG A 269 27.87 -9.64 68.77
N SER A 270 28.98 -8.92 68.96
CA SER A 270 30.25 -9.50 69.37
C SER A 270 30.33 -9.42 70.90
N PHE A 271 30.38 -10.57 71.56
CA PHE A 271 30.76 -10.76 72.96
C PHE A 271 31.81 -11.85 72.98
N GLY A 272 32.96 -11.59 73.60
CA GLY A 272 34.08 -12.51 73.75
C GLY A 272 35.40 -11.80 73.53
#